data_AF-A0A358QXQ4-F1
#
_entry.id   AF-A0A358QXQ4-F1
#
_cell.length_a   1.000
_cell.length_b   1.000
_cell.length_c   1.000
_cell.angle_alpha   90.00
_cell.angle_beta   90.00
_cell.angle_gamma   90.00
#
_symmetry.space_group_name_H-M   'P 1'
#
loop_
_entity.id
_entity.type
_entity.pdbx_description
1 polymer ?
#
loop_
_entity_poly.entity_id
_entity_poly.type
_entity_poly.pdbx_seq_one_letter_code
_entity_poly.pdbx_strand_id
1 'polypeptide(L)'
;MTLWLVLVFLNFMAAFILLYPFYLRDNRPSSYKGVWRAIGNYTRDRYGSVWLLIITGGGTLFLITSNYIQEPAFHLALVLVYLFFSGLLLLYPYHLKYSSPERYVGFWKNLGEWMGEPLVALSRRKY
;
A
#
# COMPACT_ATOMS: atom_id res chain seq x y z
N MET A 1 9.16 24.75 -7.12
CA MET A 1 10.08 23.67 -6.69
C MET A 1 9.74 23.09 -5.31
N THR A 2 9.03 23.81 -4.44
CA THR A 2 8.70 23.35 -3.07
C THR A 2 7.54 22.37 -2.96
N LEU A 3 6.53 22.47 -3.83
CA LEU A 3 5.30 21.66 -3.71
C LEU A 3 5.54 20.15 -3.87
N TRP A 4 6.29 19.71 -4.88
CA TRP A 4 6.52 18.28 -5.10
C TRP A 4 7.33 17.64 -3.96
N LEU A 5 8.31 18.35 -3.39
CA LEU A 5 9.06 17.91 -2.22
C LEU A 5 8.15 17.73 -1.00
N VAL A 6 7.23 18.67 -0.77
CA VAL A 6 6.25 18.58 0.32
C VAL A 6 5.34 17.36 0.11
N LEU A 7 4.81 17.16 -1.09
CA LEU A 7 3.93 16.02 -1.37
C LEU A 7 4.64 14.67 -1.22
N VAL A 8 5.89 14.58 -1.69
CA VAL A 8 6.72 13.39 -1.51
C VAL A 8 7.00 13.14 -0.02
N PHE A 9 7.36 14.18 0.73
CA PHE A 9 7.57 14.08 2.18
C PHE A 9 6.31 13.62 2.92
N LEU A 10 5.14 14.17 2.56
CA LEU A 10 3.87 13.76 3.14
C LEU A 10 3.54 12.29 2.85
N ASN A 11 3.86 11.77 1.66
CA ASN A 11 3.74 10.33 1.39
C ASN A 11 4.69 9.49 2.25
N PHE A 12 5.94 9.93 2.45
CA PHE A 12 6.85 9.23 3.36
C PHE A 12 6.32 9.22 4.80
N MET A 13 5.74 10.33 5.26
CA MET A 13 5.07 10.39 6.56
C MET A 13 3.85 9.47 6.61
N ALA A 14 3.03 9.44 5.56
CA ALA A 14 1.91 8.50 5.47
C ALA A 14 2.39 7.04 5.52
N ALA A 15 3.47 6.70 4.81
CA ALA A 15 4.09 5.37 4.84
C ALA A 15 4.54 4.99 6.25
N PHE A 16 5.21 5.91 6.95
CA PHE A 16 5.60 5.69 8.33
C PHE A 16 4.37 5.48 9.22
N ILE A 17 3.40 6.39 9.20
CA ILE A 17 2.21 6.34 10.05
C ILE A 17 1.40 5.07 9.82
N LEU A 18 1.26 4.63 8.56
CA LEU A 18 0.46 3.47 8.21
C LEU A 18 1.17 2.13 8.47
N LEU A 19 2.50 2.06 8.29
CA LEU A 19 3.25 0.80 8.43
C LEU A 19 3.87 0.59 9.82
N TYR A 20 4.18 1.67 10.54
CA TYR A 20 4.81 1.59 11.87
C TYR A 20 3.98 0.82 12.92
N PRO A 21 2.62 0.91 12.95
CA PRO A 21 1.81 0.06 13.81
C PRO A 21 2.13 -1.43 13.71
N PHE A 22 2.38 -1.93 12.50
CA PHE A 22 2.69 -3.33 12.27
C PHE A 22 4.08 -3.68 12.75
N TYR A 23 5.07 -2.81 12.49
CA TYR A 23 6.40 -2.97 13.08
C TYR A 23 6.34 -3.09 14.61
N LEU A 24 5.58 -2.22 15.27
CA LEU A 24 5.39 -2.29 16.73
C LEU A 24 4.67 -3.56 17.16
N ARG A 25 3.60 -3.95 16.46
CA ARG A 25 2.86 -5.18 16.77
C ARG A 25 3.75 -6.42 16.74
N ASP A 26 4.64 -6.50 15.75
CA ASP A 26 5.45 -7.71 15.52
C ASP A 26 6.74 -7.73 16.36
N ASN A 27 7.35 -6.56 16.63
CA ASN A 27 8.67 -6.48 17.26
C ASN A 27 8.63 -5.94 18.70
N ARG A 28 7.63 -5.12 19.05
CA ARG A 28 7.53 -4.43 20.35
C ARG A 28 6.07 -4.32 20.82
N PRO A 29 5.38 -5.44 21.06
CA PRO A 29 3.94 -5.46 21.32
C PRO A 29 3.54 -4.64 22.56
N SER A 30 4.42 -4.49 23.56
CA SER A 30 4.20 -3.62 24.72
C SER A 30 4.04 -2.13 24.36
N SER A 31 4.58 -1.71 23.22
CA SER A 31 4.47 -0.36 22.65
C SER A 31 3.31 -0.23 21.66
N TYR A 32 2.68 -1.32 21.24
CA TYR A 32 1.51 -1.33 20.35
C TYR A 32 0.23 -0.97 21.13
N LYS A 33 0.09 0.31 21.46
CA LYS A 33 -1.02 0.87 22.25
C LYS A 33 -1.39 2.28 21.80
N GLY A 34 -2.52 2.79 22.28
CA GLY A 34 -2.99 4.15 21.97
C GLY A 34 -3.17 4.38 20.47
N VAL A 35 -2.57 5.48 19.97
CA VAL A 35 -2.67 5.91 18.57
C VAL A 35 -2.20 4.84 17.59
N TRP A 36 -1.09 4.15 17.89
CA TRP A 36 -0.56 3.11 16.99
C TRP A 36 -1.52 1.93 16.85
N ARG A 37 -2.17 1.53 17.95
CA ARG A 37 -3.19 0.48 17.91
C ARG A 37 -4.45 0.94 17.18
N ALA A 38 -4.85 2.20 17.34
CA ALA A 38 -5.99 2.75 16.61
C ALA A 38 -5.74 2.75 15.09
N ILE A 39 -4.56 3.18 14.64
CA ILE A 39 -4.19 3.17 13.21
C ILE A 39 -4.11 1.73 12.69
N GLY A 40 -3.41 0.83 13.39
CA GLY A 40 -3.31 -0.57 12.98
C GLY A 40 -4.66 -1.28 12.93
N ASN A 41 -5.60 -0.92 13.81
CA ASN A 41 -6.98 -1.43 13.77
C ASN A 41 -7.79 -0.84 12.62
N TYR A 42 -7.57 0.44 12.28
CA TYR A 42 -8.24 1.10 11.15
C TYR A 42 -7.86 0.43 9.83
N THR A 43 -6.57 0.18 9.61
CA THR A 43 -6.08 -0.51 8.40
C THR A 43 -6.18 -2.02 8.47
N ARG A 44 -6.38 -2.58 9.67
CA ARG A 44 -6.48 -4.01 10.04
C ARG A 44 -5.18 -4.80 9.86
N ASP A 45 -4.56 -4.68 8.70
CA ASP A 45 -3.36 -5.41 8.32
C ASP A 45 -2.42 -4.57 7.42
N ARG A 46 -1.28 -5.18 7.07
CA ARG A 46 -0.29 -4.55 6.19
C ARG A 46 -0.87 -4.35 4.79
N TYR A 47 -1.70 -5.27 4.30
CA TYR A 47 -2.36 -5.16 3.00
C TYR A 47 -3.22 -3.89 2.89
N GLY A 48 -4.11 -3.65 3.85
CA GLY A 48 -4.94 -2.43 3.88
C GLY A 48 -4.10 -1.15 3.96
N SER A 49 -2.99 -1.21 4.67
CA SER A 49 -2.04 -0.09 4.78
C SER A 49 -1.32 0.18 3.45
N VAL A 50 -0.84 -0.86 2.77
CA VAL A 50 -0.22 -0.76 1.45
C VAL A 50 -1.23 -0.27 0.40
N TRP A 51 -2.49 -0.71 0.49
CA TRP A 51 -3.55 -0.23 -0.38
C TRP A 51 -3.82 1.28 -0.22
N LEU A 52 -3.87 1.78 1.02
CA LEU A 52 -3.97 3.23 1.27
C LEU A 52 -2.74 3.99 0.78
N LEU A 53 -1.55 3.41 0.88
CA LEU A 53 -0.31 4.00 0.34
C LEU A 53 -0.32 4.08 -1.18
N ILE A 54 -0.89 3.08 -1.84
CA ILE A 54 -1.11 3.12 -3.28
C ILE A 54 -2.08 4.26 -3.64
N ILE A 55 -3.19 4.41 -2.94
CA ILE A 55 -4.13 5.51 -3.25
C ILE A 55 -3.48 6.88 -3.07
N THR A 56 -2.80 7.09 -1.94
CA THR A 56 -2.16 8.38 -1.62
C THR A 56 -0.96 8.67 -2.52
N GLY A 57 -0.18 7.65 -2.85
CA GLY A 57 0.91 7.73 -3.83
C GLY A 57 0.41 8.05 -5.24
N GLY A 58 -0.63 7.38 -5.71
CA GLY A 58 -1.26 7.64 -7.00
C GLY A 58 -1.84 9.05 -7.10
N GLY A 59 -2.55 9.50 -6.06
CA GLY A 59 -3.08 10.87 -5.99
C GLY A 59 -1.96 11.92 -5.98
N THR A 60 -0.86 11.65 -5.29
CA THR A 60 0.30 12.55 -5.30
C THR A 60 0.96 12.62 -6.66
N LEU A 61 1.16 11.47 -7.31
CA LEU A 61 1.74 11.40 -8.64
C LEU A 61 0.86 12.15 -9.65
N PHE A 62 -0.45 11.96 -9.58
CA PHE A 62 -1.43 12.73 -10.36
C PHE A 62 -1.27 14.24 -10.12
N LEU A 63 -1.33 14.70 -8.86
CA LEU A 63 -1.19 16.12 -8.53
C LEU A 63 0.12 16.71 -9.01
N ILE A 64 1.24 15.99 -8.85
CA ILE A 64 2.53 16.43 -9.37
C ILE A 64 2.46 16.58 -10.88
N THR A 65 1.99 15.56 -11.61
CA THR A 65 1.92 15.63 -13.07
C THR A 65 0.98 16.72 -13.58
N SER A 66 -0.16 16.96 -12.92
CA SER A 66 -1.11 18.01 -13.29
C SER A 66 -0.56 19.43 -13.15
N ASN A 67 0.49 19.62 -12.34
CA ASN A 67 1.19 20.90 -12.26
C ASN A 67 2.07 21.18 -13.49
N TYR A 68 2.41 20.17 -14.28
CA TYR A 68 3.34 20.29 -15.42
C TYR A 68 2.71 19.95 -16.77
N ILE A 69 1.70 19.08 -16.78
CA ILE A 69 1.03 18.59 -17.98
C ILE A 69 -0.46 18.84 -17.75
N GLN A 70 -1.13 19.50 -18.70
CA GLN A 70 -2.58 19.78 -18.61
C GLN A 70 -3.41 18.93 -19.58
N GLU A 71 -2.79 17.93 -20.21
CA GLU A 71 -3.45 17.05 -21.18
C GLU A 71 -4.30 15.97 -20.50
N PRO A 72 -5.63 15.94 -20.67
CA PRO A 72 -6.50 14.96 -20.01
C PRO A 72 -6.17 13.51 -20.41
N ALA A 73 -5.80 13.28 -21.67
CA ALA A 73 -5.42 11.96 -22.17
C ALA A 73 -4.19 11.40 -21.45
N PHE A 74 -3.21 12.26 -21.14
CA PHE A 74 -2.03 11.88 -20.37
C PHE A 74 -2.42 11.43 -18.96
N HIS A 75 -3.27 12.19 -18.27
CA HIS A 75 -3.71 11.83 -16.92
C HIS A 75 -4.51 10.54 -16.88
N LEU A 76 -5.37 10.31 -17.88
CA LEU A 76 -6.11 9.06 -18.01
C LEU A 76 -5.14 7.88 -18.19
N ALA A 77 -4.17 8.01 -19.10
CA ALA A 77 -3.15 6.98 -19.30
C ALA A 77 -2.35 6.72 -18.02
N LEU A 78 -1.96 7.78 -17.30
CA LEU A 78 -1.23 7.70 -16.04
C LEU A 78 -2.02 6.94 -14.97
N VAL A 79 -3.31 7.26 -14.80
CA VAL A 79 -4.19 6.56 -13.86
C VAL A 79 -4.34 5.08 -14.24
N LEU A 80 -4.55 4.77 -15.51
CA LEU A 80 -4.68 3.39 -15.97
C LEU A 80 -3.41 2.57 -15.73
N VAL A 81 -2.25 3.13 -16.07
CA VAL A 81 -0.94 2.51 -15.80
C VAL A 81 -0.74 2.31 -14.31
N TYR A 82 -1.04 3.34 -13.51
CA TYR A 82 -0.91 3.27 -12.06
C TYR A 82 -1.79 2.17 -11.44
N LEU A 83 -3.06 2.10 -11.84
CA LEU A 83 -4.00 1.07 -11.38
C LEU A 83 -3.56 -0.33 -11.81
N PHE A 84 -3.06 -0.48 -13.05
CA PHE A 84 -2.55 -1.76 -13.54
C PHE A 84 -1.36 -2.26 -12.71
N PHE A 85 -0.33 -1.43 -12.52
CA PHE A 85 0.84 -1.80 -11.72
C PHE A 85 0.49 -2.04 -10.25
N SER A 86 -0.40 -1.22 -9.68
CA SER A 86 -0.84 -1.38 -8.30
C SER A 86 -1.64 -2.66 -8.10
N GLY A 87 -2.54 -2.98 -9.04
CA GLY A 87 -3.29 -4.22 -9.05
C GLY A 87 -2.37 -5.44 -9.15
N LEU A 88 -1.36 -5.38 -10.03
CA LEU A 88 -0.32 -6.40 -10.11
C LEU A 88 0.41 -6.55 -8.78
N LEU A 89 0.93 -5.48 -8.18
CA LEU A 89 1.68 -5.57 -6.93
C LEU A 89 0.85 -6.17 -5.79
N LEU A 90 -0.43 -5.81 -5.70
CA LEU A 90 -1.32 -6.28 -4.64
C LEU A 90 -1.83 -7.71 -4.84
N LEU A 91 -2.15 -8.09 -6.08
CA LEU A 91 -2.87 -9.34 -6.37
C LEU A 91 -1.97 -10.42 -6.94
N TYR A 92 -0.84 -10.06 -7.56
CA TYR A 92 0.04 -11.04 -8.20
C TYR A 92 0.71 -12.02 -7.24
N PRO A 93 1.22 -11.60 -6.05
CA PRO A 93 1.74 -12.56 -5.07
C PRO A 93 0.68 -13.58 -4.65
N TYR A 94 -0.57 -13.12 -4.47
CA TYR A 94 -1.71 -13.98 -4.16
C TYR A 94 -2.02 -14.92 -5.32
N HIS A 95 -2.12 -14.41 -6.54
CA HIS A 95 -2.34 -15.22 -7.74
C HIS A 95 -1.27 -16.32 -7.88
N LEU A 96 0.01 -15.98 -7.71
CA LEU A 96 1.10 -16.96 -7.72
C LEU A 96 0.93 -18.03 -6.64
N LYS A 97 0.59 -17.62 -5.40
CA LYS A 97 0.41 -18.56 -4.28
C LYS A 97 -0.62 -19.66 -4.56
N TYR A 98 -1.70 -19.36 -5.29
CA TYR A 98 -2.79 -20.33 -5.53
C TYR A 98 -2.81 -20.94 -6.94
N SER A 99 -2.38 -20.21 -7.96
CA SER A 99 -2.46 -20.66 -9.37
C SER A 99 -1.16 -21.24 -9.90
N SER A 100 0.00 -20.82 -9.38
CA SER A 100 1.31 -21.31 -9.81
C SER A 100 2.30 -21.34 -8.63
N PRO A 101 2.08 -22.21 -7.62
CA PRO A 101 2.89 -22.24 -6.40
C PRO A 101 4.38 -22.44 -6.68
N GLU A 102 4.73 -23.12 -7.76
CA GLU A 102 6.10 -23.32 -8.23
C GLU A 102 6.81 -22.01 -8.62
N ARG A 103 6.04 -20.97 -8.97
CA ARG A 103 6.53 -19.62 -9.26
C ARG A 103 6.46 -18.69 -8.04
N TYR A 104 5.80 -19.12 -6.96
CA TYR A 104 5.68 -18.37 -5.71
C TYR A 104 6.95 -18.51 -4.85
N VAL A 105 8.04 -17.91 -5.34
CA VAL A 105 9.38 -17.99 -4.74
C VAL A 105 10.05 -16.63 -4.67
N GLY A 106 11.10 -16.52 -3.85
CA GLY A 106 11.95 -15.32 -3.75
C GLY A 106 11.17 -14.05 -3.41
N PHE A 107 11.29 -13.03 -4.25
CA PHE A 107 10.67 -11.72 -4.06
C PHE A 107 9.15 -11.81 -3.87
N TRP A 108 8.45 -12.56 -4.73
CA TRP A 108 6.99 -12.64 -4.68
C TRP A 108 6.49 -13.34 -3.42
N LYS A 109 7.21 -14.38 -2.98
CA LYS A 109 6.92 -15.06 -1.72
C LYS A 109 7.07 -14.13 -0.53
N ASN A 110 8.22 -13.45 -0.44
CA ASN A 110 8.51 -12.52 0.65
C ASN A 110 7.49 -11.38 0.70
N LEU A 111 7.14 -10.81 -0.46
CA LEU A 111 6.16 -9.73 -0.55
C LEU A 111 4.76 -10.22 -0.14
N GLY A 112 4.31 -11.37 -0.65
CA GLY A 112 2.99 -11.93 -0.35
C GLY A 112 2.83 -12.31 1.12
N GLU A 113 3.83 -12.99 1.70
CA GLU A 113 3.82 -13.35 3.13
C GLU A 113 3.91 -12.12 4.04
N TRP A 114 4.68 -11.11 3.64
CA TRP A 114 4.76 -9.86 4.39
C TRP A 114 3.46 -9.05 4.33
N MET A 115 2.84 -8.89 3.15
CA MET A 115 1.58 -8.14 3.02
C MET A 115 0.41 -8.85 3.70
N GLY A 116 0.39 -10.18 3.67
CA GLY A 116 -0.75 -10.98 4.11
C GLY A 116 -1.78 -11.21 3.00
N GLU A 117 -2.89 -11.85 3.34
CA GLU A 117 -3.89 -12.27 2.36
C GLU A 117 -4.95 -11.18 2.10
N PRO A 118 -5.24 -10.84 0.82
CA PRO A 118 -6.26 -9.86 0.45
C PRO A 118 -7.65 -10.22 0.98
N LEU A 119 -8.00 -11.51 0.96
CA LEU A 119 -9.31 -12.00 1.39
C LEU A 119 -9.53 -11.84 2.89
N VAL A 120 -8.46 -11.96 3.69
CA VAL A 120 -8.53 -11.69 5.14
C VAL A 120 -8.78 -10.20 5.38
N ALA A 121 -8.10 -9.32 4.63
CA ALA A 121 -8.31 -7.87 4.70
C ALA A 121 -9.76 -7.46 4.35
N LEU A 122 -10.33 -8.10 3.32
CA LEU A 122 -11.67 -7.81 2.79
C LEU A 122 -12.80 -8.48 3.60
N SER A 123 -12.54 -9.59 4.29
CA SER A 123 -13.55 -10.30 5.07
C SER A 123 -13.73 -9.66 6.47
N ARG A 124 -14.96 -9.25 6.79
CA ARG A 124 -15.36 -8.70 8.12
C ARG A 124 -15.45 -9.77 9.22
N ARG A 125 -14.69 -10.88 9.18
CA ARG A 125 -14.77 -11.86 10.27
C ARG A 125 -13.87 -11.44 11.41
N LYS A 126 -14.51 -10.87 12.44
CA LYS A 126 -13.99 -10.80 13.82
C LYS A 126 -13.65 -12.23 14.25
N TYR A 127 -12.38 -12.50 14.45
CA TYR A 127 -11.95 -13.54 15.41
C TYR A 127 -11.77 -12.85 16.76
#